data_AF-A0A2G6CXJ0-F1
#
_entry.id   AF-A0A2G6CXJ0-F1
#
_cell.length_a   1.000
_cell.length_b   1.000
_cell.length_c   1.000
_cell.angle_alpha   90.00
_cell.angle_beta   90.00
_cell.angle_gamma   90.00
#
_symmetry.space_group_name_H-M   'P 1'
#
loop_
_entity.id
_entity.type
_entity.pdbx_description
1 polymer ?
#
loop_
_entity_poly.entity_id
_entity_poly.type
_entity_poly.pdbx_seq_one_letter_code
_entity_poly.pdbx_strand_id
1 'polypeptide(L)'
;MNRFISGTGFTGRIARQGAGLYLLTFFTLALLTTSLSAQGSVASSAAPKQTFQTCSIIASELLTGMQLLQKGIPLNVLYESLPSLTRAGREHLESTYRQIQKNGLVTTYSAINSRFAKCARTVFSEHGVPPKTSRDSLFYHCAGENKLRYEYILALYANIDKNELLARVHKSKTDLATYMYSLKEKKGIEAVFSFSATELKRCMNQSKAAPLTQNE
;
A
#
# COMPACT_ATOMS: atom_id res chain seq x y z
N MET A 1 -53.30 12.56 9.81
CA MET A 1 -53.69 13.99 9.78
C MET A 1 -52.47 14.84 9.48
N ASN A 2 -52.49 15.50 8.30
CA ASN A 2 -51.88 16.78 7.89
C ASN A 2 -50.58 17.26 8.59
N ARG A 3 -49.51 17.68 7.90
CA ARG A 3 -49.48 18.59 6.74
C ARG A 3 -48.25 18.37 5.83
N PHE A 4 -48.54 18.43 4.53
CA PHE A 4 -47.65 18.84 3.45
C PHE A 4 -47.07 20.23 3.70
N ILE A 5 -45.77 20.43 3.42
CA ILE A 5 -45.23 21.74 3.02
C ILE A 5 -44.48 21.55 1.71
N SER A 6 -45.01 22.25 0.71
CA SER A 6 -44.49 22.44 -0.64
C SER A 6 -43.70 23.75 -0.69
N GLY A 7 -42.62 23.77 -1.47
CA GLY A 7 -41.91 24.98 -1.91
C GLY A 7 -40.84 24.56 -2.93
N THR A 8 -41.08 24.65 -4.24
CA THR A 8 -40.82 25.83 -5.11
C THR A 8 -39.48 26.49 -4.77
N GLY A 9 -38.48 26.63 -5.62
CA GLY A 9 -38.34 26.52 -7.05
C GLY A 9 -37.09 27.34 -7.36
N PHE A 10 -36.03 26.74 -7.90
CA PHE A 10 -34.80 27.45 -8.22
C PHE A 10 -34.41 27.16 -9.67
N THR A 11 -34.99 27.94 -10.58
CA THR A 11 -34.65 27.97 -12.00
C THR A 11 -33.52 28.97 -12.22
N GLY A 12 -32.28 28.54 -11.96
CA GLY A 12 -31.07 29.28 -12.35
C GLY A 12 -30.62 28.91 -13.75
N ARG A 13 -31.08 29.66 -14.77
CA ARG A 13 -30.43 29.72 -16.09
C ARG A 13 -29.09 30.43 -15.92
N ILE A 14 -27.98 29.75 -16.19
CA ILE A 14 -26.70 30.41 -16.48
C ILE A 14 -26.35 30.16 -17.95
N ALA A 15 -25.95 31.26 -18.57
CA ALA A 15 -25.86 31.50 -19.98
C ALA A 15 -24.75 30.72 -20.70
N ARG A 16 -25.05 30.45 -21.97
CA ARG A 16 -24.09 30.21 -23.06
C ARG A 16 -23.11 31.38 -23.18
N GLN A 17 -21.82 31.09 -23.34
CA GLN A 17 -20.78 31.81 -24.11
C GLN A 17 -19.43 31.17 -23.72
N GLY A 18 -18.51 30.78 -24.61
CA GLY A 18 -18.47 30.83 -26.06
C GLY A 18 -17.59 29.71 -26.62
N ALA A 19 -17.93 29.28 -27.84
CA ALA A 19 -17.07 28.45 -28.66
C ALA A 19 -15.89 29.30 -29.13
N GLY A 20 -14.74 29.10 -28.50
CA GLY A 20 -13.45 29.67 -28.90
C GLY A 20 -12.74 28.73 -29.86
N LEU A 21 -12.91 29.02 -31.14
CA LEU A 21 -12.24 28.44 -32.30
C LEU A 21 -10.71 28.64 -32.19
N TYR A 22 -9.96 27.65 -31.70
CA TYR A 22 -8.50 27.58 -31.86
C TYR A 22 -8.12 26.22 -32.46
N LEU A 23 -8.68 25.95 -33.64
CA LEU A 23 -8.17 24.99 -34.60
C LEU A 23 -7.07 25.68 -35.41
N LEU A 24 -5.98 24.96 -35.63
CA LEU A 24 -5.08 25.10 -36.78
C LEU A 24 -4.22 26.38 -36.85
N THR A 25 -3.08 26.38 -36.16
CA THR A 25 -1.79 26.93 -36.68
C THR A 25 -0.69 26.71 -35.65
N PHE A 26 -0.02 25.55 -35.62
CA PHE A 26 1.39 25.39 -35.18
C PHE A 26 1.86 23.96 -35.54
N PHE A 27 1.52 23.52 -36.76
CA PHE A 27 1.98 22.27 -37.34
C PHE A 27 2.73 22.61 -38.63
N THR A 28 3.91 23.22 -38.53
CA THR A 28 4.94 23.31 -39.59
C THR A 28 6.08 24.23 -39.13
N LEU A 29 7.16 23.62 -38.62
CA LEU A 29 8.55 24.10 -38.39
C LEU A 29 8.99 23.45 -37.06
N ALA A 30 9.95 22.53 -36.97
CA ALA A 30 11.10 22.31 -37.80
C ALA A 30 11.47 20.82 -37.78
N LEU A 31 11.54 20.22 -38.97
CA LEU A 31 12.53 19.19 -39.25
C LEU A 31 13.93 19.83 -39.17
N LEU A 32 14.94 18.99 -38.93
CA LEU A 32 16.38 19.27 -38.78
C LEU A 32 16.84 19.60 -37.36
N THR A 33 17.09 18.55 -36.57
CA THR A 33 18.44 18.23 -36.04
C THR A 33 18.42 16.83 -35.41
N THR A 34 18.51 15.78 -36.24
CA THR A 34 18.86 14.43 -35.74
C THR A 34 20.36 14.31 -35.67
N SER A 35 20.95 14.78 -34.58
CA SER A 35 22.32 14.41 -34.19
C SER A 35 22.28 12.98 -33.70
N LEU A 36 22.71 12.06 -34.56
CA LEU A 36 22.92 10.65 -34.24
C LEU A 36 24.13 10.53 -33.30
N SER A 37 23.91 10.76 -32.01
CA SER A 37 24.85 10.38 -30.97
C SER A 37 24.74 8.86 -30.79
N ALA A 38 25.67 8.12 -31.41
CA ALA A 38 25.95 6.74 -31.07
C ALA A 38 26.46 6.67 -29.62
N GLN A 39 25.53 6.66 -28.66
CA GLN A 39 25.81 6.26 -27.30
C GLN A 39 26.02 4.76 -27.31
N GLY A 40 27.29 4.37 -27.16
CA GLY A 40 27.66 3.00 -26.86
C GLY A 40 26.72 2.48 -25.78
N SER A 41 26.05 1.37 -26.08
CA SER A 41 25.24 0.60 -25.16
C SER A 41 26.12 0.13 -24.02
N VAL A 42 26.29 0.99 -23.02
CA VAL A 42 26.58 0.56 -21.65
C VAL A 42 25.49 -0.43 -21.36
N ALA A 43 25.86 -1.70 -21.21
CA ALA A 43 24.97 -2.73 -20.69
C ALA A 43 24.34 -2.14 -19.43
N SER A 44 23.09 -1.69 -19.55
CA SER A 44 22.29 -1.27 -18.43
C SER A 44 22.20 -2.51 -17.58
N SER A 45 23.02 -2.58 -16.52
CA SER A 45 22.90 -3.60 -15.49
C SER A 45 21.46 -3.51 -15.04
N ALA A 46 20.62 -4.43 -15.51
CA ALA A 46 19.19 -4.38 -15.27
C ALA A 46 19.02 -4.22 -13.76
N ALA A 47 18.39 -3.11 -13.34
CA ALA A 47 18.13 -2.88 -11.93
C ALA A 47 17.50 -4.16 -11.37
N PRO A 48 17.95 -4.65 -10.19
CA PRO A 48 17.47 -5.93 -9.67
C PRO A 48 15.94 -5.92 -9.67
N LYS A 49 15.35 -6.84 -10.46
CA LYS A 49 13.90 -6.92 -10.63
C LYS A 49 13.27 -7.23 -9.28
N GLN A 50 12.28 -6.42 -8.89
CA GLN A 50 11.56 -6.62 -7.65
C GLN A 50 10.77 -7.93 -7.71
N THR A 51 10.61 -8.61 -6.58
CA THR A 51 9.76 -9.79 -6.45
C THR A 51 8.74 -9.57 -5.33
N PHE A 52 7.72 -10.43 -5.21
CA PHE A 52 6.79 -10.31 -4.09
C PHE A 52 7.52 -10.46 -2.75
N GLN A 53 8.53 -11.33 -2.69
CA GLN A 53 9.41 -11.50 -1.55
C GLN A 53 10.14 -10.19 -1.19
N THR A 54 10.80 -9.53 -2.13
CA THR A 54 11.53 -8.28 -1.81
C THR A 54 10.59 -7.18 -1.34
N CYS A 55 9.44 -7.00 -2.02
CA CYS A 55 8.41 -6.03 -1.62
C CYS A 55 7.93 -6.29 -0.17
N SER A 56 7.70 -7.56 0.18
CA SER A 56 7.12 -7.93 1.48
C SER A 56 8.13 -7.85 2.63
N ILE A 57 9.40 -8.21 2.38
CA ILE A 57 10.49 -8.07 3.37
C ILE A 57 10.66 -6.61 3.75
N ILE A 58 10.80 -5.72 2.75
CA ILE A 58 10.96 -4.28 2.98
C ILE A 58 9.76 -3.73 3.76
N ALA A 59 8.53 -4.07 3.35
CA ALA A 59 7.33 -3.63 4.06
C ALA A 59 7.32 -4.13 5.51
N SER A 60 7.68 -5.38 5.75
CA SER A 60 7.72 -5.98 7.09
C SER A 60 8.77 -5.36 8.00
N GLU A 61 9.94 -5.03 7.48
CA GLU A 61 11.00 -4.34 8.21
C GLU A 61 10.51 -2.95 8.66
N LEU A 62 9.94 -2.18 7.73
CA LEU A 62 9.37 -0.86 8.01
C LEU A 62 8.25 -0.92 9.05
N LEU A 63 7.30 -1.85 8.88
CA LEU A 63 6.19 -2.04 9.82
C LEU A 63 6.66 -2.54 11.20
N THR A 64 7.73 -3.33 11.24
CA THR A 64 8.33 -3.76 12.52
C THR A 64 8.98 -2.57 13.22
N GLY A 65 9.70 -1.73 12.48
CA GLY A 65 10.19 -0.44 12.98
C GLY A 65 9.04 0.34 13.62
N MET A 66 7.98 0.61 12.87
CA MET A 66 6.77 1.30 13.37
C MET A 66 6.26 0.73 14.69
N GLN A 67 6.10 -0.59 14.79
CA GLN A 67 5.57 -1.25 15.99
C GLN A 67 6.50 -1.17 17.19
N LEU A 68 7.82 -1.19 16.99
CA LEU A 68 8.79 -1.01 18.07
C LEU A 68 8.74 0.44 18.61
N LEU A 69 8.53 1.40 17.72
CA LEU A 69 8.42 2.82 18.10
C LEU A 69 7.13 3.12 18.83
N GLN A 70 6.02 2.52 18.41
CA GLN A 70 4.76 2.58 19.16
C GLN A 70 4.88 2.03 20.59
N LYS A 71 5.82 1.11 20.83
CA LYS A 71 6.12 0.58 22.17
C LYS A 71 7.08 1.47 22.98
N GLY A 72 7.46 2.64 22.45
CA GLY A 72 8.36 3.57 23.12
C GLY A 72 9.82 3.14 23.11
N ILE A 73 10.21 2.19 22.25
CA ILE A 73 11.62 1.78 22.14
C ILE A 73 12.38 2.86 21.37
N PRO A 74 13.36 3.55 22.00
CA PRO A 74 14.05 4.63 21.34
C PRO A 74 15.03 4.10 20.29
N LEU A 75 15.32 4.94 19.28
CA LEU A 75 16.13 4.55 18.12
C LEU A 75 17.53 4.05 18.48
N ASN A 76 18.17 4.62 19.49
CA ASN A 76 19.48 4.19 19.98
C ASN A 76 19.42 2.76 20.55
N VAL A 77 18.36 2.41 21.28
CA VAL A 77 18.18 1.04 21.79
C VAL A 77 18.00 0.06 20.63
N LEU A 78 17.30 0.46 19.55
CA LEU A 78 17.18 -0.38 18.35
C LEU A 78 18.54 -0.60 17.65
N TYR A 79 19.38 0.43 17.61
CA TYR A 79 20.72 0.35 17.03
C TYR A 79 21.66 -0.62 17.75
N GLU A 80 21.46 -0.80 19.05
CA GLU A 80 22.22 -1.72 19.89
C GLU A 80 21.61 -3.12 19.91
N SER A 81 20.28 -3.22 19.84
CA SER A 81 19.55 -4.49 19.99
C SER A 81 19.42 -5.30 18.70
N LEU A 82 19.54 -4.66 17.53
CA LEU A 82 19.38 -5.34 16.25
C LEU A 82 20.72 -5.94 15.80
N PRO A 83 20.90 -7.27 15.83
CA PRO A 83 22.14 -7.90 15.43
C PRO A 83 22.41 -7.64 13.95
N SER A 84 23.68 -7.42 13.60
CA SER A 84 24.12 -7.21 12.21
C SER A 84 23.45 -6.03 11.49
N LEU A 85 23.03 -4.99 12.21
CA LEU A 85 22.44 -3.79 11.61
C LEU A 85 23.48 -3.03 10.78
N THR A 86 23.36 -3.13 9.46
CA THR A 86 24.22 -2.45 8.48
C THR A 86 24.02 -0.94 8.51
N ARG A 87 24.96 -0.17 7.93
CA ARG A 87 24.82 1.28 7.77
C ARG A 87 23.53 1.66 7.03
N ALA A 88 23.23 0.98 5.93
CA ALA A 88 21.98 1.18 5.18
C ALA A 88 20.74 0.89 6.05
N GLY A 89 20.78 -0.17 6.87
CA GLY A 89 19.72 -0.47 7.84
C GLY A 89 19.52 0.66 8.87
N ARG A 90 20.60 1.25 9.38
CA ARG A 90 20.54 2.40 10.31
C ARG A 90 19.91 3.62 9.66
N GLU A 91 20.35 3.99 8.46
CA GLU A 91 19.80 5.11 7.69
C GLU A 91 18.31 4.91 7.39
N HIS A 92 17.92 3.68 7.09
CA HIS A 92 16.52 3.33 6.83
C HIS A 92 15.63 3.45 8.07
N LEU A 93 16.10 2.94 9.23
CA LEU A 93 15.43 3.09 10.51
C LEU A 93 15.30 4.56 10.91
N GLU A 94 16.38 5.34 10.76
CA GLU A 94 16.39 6.77 11.08
C GLU A 94 15.41 7.56 10.19
N SER A 95 15.40 7.27 8.89
CA SER A 95 14.45 7.86 7.94
C SER A 95 13.00 7.52 8.28
N THR A 96 12.75 6.28 8.72
CA THR A 96 11.41 5.85 9.16
C THR A 96 11.00 6.59 10.42
N TYR A 97 11.90 6.73 11.40
CA TYR A 97 11.65 7.47 12.64
C TYR A 97 11.33 8.95 12.37
N ARG A 98 12.11 9.59 11.50
CA ARG A 98 11.86 10.98 11.06
C ARG A 98 10.51 11.13 10.37
N GLN A 99 10.13 10.18 9.51
CA GLN A 99 8.82 10.20 8.87
C GLN A 99 7.67 10.09 9.89
N ILE A 100 7.81 9.27 10.93
CA ILE A 100 6.81 9.15 12.00
C ILE A 100 6.70 10.44 12.79
N GLN A 101 7.83 11.01 13.23
CA GLN A 101 7.83 12.26 13.98
C GLN A 101 7.22 13.40 13.17
N LYS A 102 7.46 13.43 11.86
CA LYS A 102 6.93 14.47 10.96
C LYS A 102 5.45 14.29 10.63
N ASN A 103 5.01 13.07 10.32
CA ASN A 103 3.70 12.83 9.69
C ASN A 103 2.70 12.11 10.62
N GLY A 104 3.15 11.64 11.77
CA GLY A 104 2.37 10.78 12.66
C GLY A 104 2.39 9.30 12.26
N LEU A 105 1.95 8.44 13.19
CA LEU A 105 1.96 6.99 13.05
C LEU A 105 1.03 6.51 11.94
N VAL A 106 -0.23 6.95 11.95
CA VAL A 106 -1.27 6.55 10.98
C VAL A 106 -0.84 6.87 9.54
N THR A 107 -0.38 8.09 9.30
CA THR A 107 0.09 8.52 7.97
C THR A 107 1.25 7.67 7.49
N THR A 108 2.20 7.37 8.38
CA THR A 108 3.37 6.56 8.03
C THR A 108 3.00 5.11 7.73
N TYR A 109 2.12 4.50 8.54
CA TYR A 109 1.54 3.19 8.24
C TYR A 109 0.85 3.13 6.88
N SER A 110 0.05 4.15 6.58
CA SER A 110 -0.66 4.26 5.30
C SER A 110 0.32 4.38 4.13
N ALA A 111 1.38 5.20 4.27
CA ALA A 111 2.41 5.34 3.25
C ALA A 111 3.16 4.02 2.98
N ILE A 112 3.50 3.26 4.02
CA ILE A 112 4.16 1.96 3.88
C ILE A 112 3.26 0.97 3.14
N ASN A 113 1.99 0.85 3.54
CA ASN A 113 1.04 -0.06 2.88
C ASN A 113 0.78 0.33 1.42
N SER A 114 0.66 1.63 1.13
CA SER A 114 0.52 2.14 -0.24
C SER A 114 1.74 1.80 -1.11
N ARG A 115 2.96 1.98 -0.58
CA ARG A 115 4.20 1.60 -1.29
C ARG A 115 4.28 0.10 -1.52
N PHE A 116 3.91 -0.71 -0.52
CA PHE A 116 3.88 -2.16 -0.66
C PHE A 116 2.90 -2.61 -1.73
N ALA A 117 1.65 -2.10 -1.70
CA ALA A 117 0.64 -2.40 -2.71
C ALA A 117 1.10 -1.99 -4.12
N LYS A 118 1.76 -0.83 -4.26
CA LYS A 118 2.36 -0.39 -5.53
C LYS A 118 3.44 -1.35 -6.01
N CYS A 119 4.37 -1.73 -5.14
CA CYS A 119 5.45 -2.68 -5.45
C CYS A 119 4.87 -4.02 -5.93
N ALA A 120 3.96 -4.61 -5.16
CA ALA A 120 3.30 -5.87 -5.51
C ALA A 120 2.54 -5.79 -6.83
N ARG A 121 1.85 -4.66 -7.10
CA ARG A 121 1.16 -4.45 -8.39
C ARG A 121 2.14 -4.39 -9.56
N THR A 122 3.27 -3.71 -9.40
CA THR A 122 4.32 -3.65 -10.42
C THR A 122 4.87 -5.05 -10.70
N VAL A 123 5.23 -5.81 -9.67
CA VAL A 123 5.71 -7.20 -9.82
C VAL A 123 4.68 -8.06 -10.54
N PHE A 124 3.39 -7.97 -10.16
CA PHE A 124 2.32 -8.69 -10.85
C PHE A 124 2.19 -8.29 -12.33
N SER A 125 2.33 -7.00 -12.65
CA SER A 125 2.21 -6.52 -14.02
C SER A 125 3.38 -6.98 -14.90
N GLU A 126 4.56 -7.15 -14.31
CA GLU A 126 5.78 -7.56 -15.02
C GLU A 126 5.93 -9.09 -15.10
N HIS A 127 5.43 -9.83 -14.12
CA HIS A 127 5.72 -11.26 -13.94
C HIS A 127 4.48 -12.15 -13.78
N GLY A 128 3.29 -11.55 -13.63
CA GLY A 128 2.04 -12.27 -13.42
C GLY A 128 1.98 -13.01 -12.08
N VAL A 129 1.24 -14.12 -12.08
CA VAL A 129 1.13 -15.02 -10.93
C VAL A 129 2.37 -15.92 -10.87
N PRO A 130 3.12 -15.97 -9.76
CA PRO A 130 4.27 -16.86 -9.66
C PRO A 130 3.84 -18.34 -9.60
N PRO A 131 4.68 -19.29 -10.05
CA PRO A 131 4.38 -20.72 -9.94
C PRO A 131 4.13 -21.14 -8.49
N LYS A 132 3.16 -22.04 -8.25
CA LYS A 132 2.79 -22.48 -6.90
C LYS A 132 3.98 -23.08 -6.11
N THR A 133 4.94 -23.68 -6.81
CA THR A 133 6.16 -24.29 -6.26
C THR A 133 7.25 -23.27 -5.92
N SER A 134 7.13 -22.03 -6.40
CA SER A 134 8.11 -20.98 -6.14
C SER A 134 7.95 -20.42 -4.73
N ARG A 135 9.06 -19.97 -4.13
CA ARG A 135 9.01 -19.23 -2.85
C ARG A 135 8.16 -17.97 -2.94
N ASP A 136 8.13 -17.32 -4.11
CA ASP A 136 7.38 -16.08 -4.34
C ASP A 136 5.86 -16.28 -4.32
N SER A 137 5.37 -17.53 -4.49
CA SER A 137 3.94 -17.89 -4.35
C SER A 137 3.36 -17.52 -2.98
N LEU A 138 4.10 -17.79 -1.89
CA LEU A 138 3.67 -17.41 -0.55
C LEU A 138 3.58 -15.88 -0.42
N PHE A 139 4.60 -15.16 -0.90
CA PHE A 139 4.63 -13.71 -0.79
C PHE A 139 3.57 -13.04 -1.66
N TYR A 140 3.26 -13.60 -2.84
CA TYR A 140 2.13 -13.19 -3.67
C TYR A 140 0.80 -13.33 -2.91
N HIS A 141 0.57 -14.48 -2.28
CA HIS A 141 -0.61 -14.71 -1.44
C HIS A 141 -0.69 -13.70 -0.29
N CYS A 142 0.41 -13.52 0.45
CA CYS A 142 0.46 -12.57 1.57
C CYS A 142 0.26 -11.11 1.15
N ALA A 143 0.73 -10.72 -0.05
CA ALA A 143 0.50 -9.40 -0.61
C ALA A 143 -0.99 -9.18 -0.92
N GLY A 144 -1.67 -10.18 -1.48
CA GLY A 144 -3.12 -10.14 -1.72
C GLY A 144 -3.92 -10.00 -0.43
N GLU A 145 -3.61 -10.81 0.58
CA GLU A 145 -4.25 -10.72 1.90
C GLU A 145 -3.97 -9.37 2.59
N ASN A 146 -2.77 -8.80 2.42
CA ASN A 146 -2.46 -7.47 2.96
C ASN A 146 -3.19 -6.35 2.23
N LYS A 147 -3.31 -6.42 0.90
CA LYS A 147 -4.10 -5.46 0.11
C LYS A 147 -5.53 -5.38 0.65
N LEU A 148 -6.15 -6.54 0.85
CA LEU A 148 -7.52 -6.62 1.38
C LEU A 148 -7.64 -5.98 2.77
N ARG A 149 -6.72 -6.31 3.70
CA ARG A 149 -6.71 -5.66 5.02
C ARG A 149 -6.52 -4.16 4.94
N TYR A 150 -5.68 -3.67 4.02
CA TYR A 150 -5.46 -2.25 3.85
C TYR A 150 -6.69 -1.53 3.30
N GLU A 151 -7.43 -2.13 2.36
CA GLU A 151 -8.73 -1.62 1.91
C GLU A 151 -9.72 -1.48 3.07
N TYR A 152 -9.77 -2.47 3.98
CA TYR A 152 -10.60 -2.39 5.17
C TYR A 152 -10.15 -1.27 6.12
N ILE A 153 -8.85 -1.11 6.29
CA ILE A 153 -8.31 -0.02 7.11
C ILE A 153 -8.69 1.35 6.53
N LEU A 154 -8.61 1.55 5.21
CA LEU A 154 -9.00 2.80 4.57
C LEU A 154 -10.49 3.09 4.75
N ALA A 155 -11.34 2.08 4.61
CA ALA A 155 -12.75 2.17 4.91
C ALA A 155 -13.01 2.56 6.39
N LEU A 156 -12.37 1.88 7.34
CA LEU A 156 -12.50 2.19 8.76
C LEU A 156 -11.97 3.59 9.12
N TYR A 157 -10.91 4.04 8.47
CA TYR A 157 -10.35 5.38 8.61
C TYR A 157 -11.31 6.46 8.09
N ALA A 158 -12.07 6.15 7.03
CA ALA A 158 -13.15 6.99 6.53
C ALA A 158 -14.43 6.94 7.40
N ASN A 159 -14.39 6.27 8.56
CA ASN A 159 -15.50 6.12 9.51
C ASN A 159 -16.77 5.51 8.91
N ILE A 160 -16.64 4.58 7.96
CA ILE A 160 -17.82 3.82 7.49
C ILE A 160 -18.44 3.02 8.62
N ASP A 161 -19.76 2.84 8.59
CA ASP A 161 -20.45 2.05 9.60
C ASP A 161 -20.21 0.54 9.41
N LYS A 162 -20.49 -0.24 10.47
CA LYS A 162 -20.25 -1.68 10.48
C LYS A 162 -21.04 -2.40 9.38
N ASN A 163 -22.31 -2.07 9.19
CA ASN A 163 -23.17 -2.75 8.23
C ASN A 163 -22.76 -2.40 6.80
N GLU A 164 -22.39 -1.15 6.53
CA GLU A 164 -21.82 -0.72 5.26
C GLU A 164 -20.48 -1.43 4.96
N LEU A 165 -19.61 -1.58 5.96
CA LEU A 165 -18.37 -2.36 5.80
C LEU A 165 -18.71 -3.80 5.42
N LEU A 166 -19.57 -4.46 6.19
CA LEU A 166 -19.92 -5.87 5.98
C LEU A 166 -20.64 -6.13 4.66
N ALA A 167 -21.36 -5.15 4.11
CA ALA A 167 -21.98 -5.25 2.80
C ALA A 167 -20.97 -5.22 1.63
N ARG A 168 -19.77 -4.66 1.85
CA ARG A 168 -18.72 -4.53 0.82
C ARG A 168 -17.69 -5.65 0.84
N VAL A 169 -17.61 -6.42 1.92
CA VAL A 169 -16.62 -7.49 2.05
C VAL A 169 -17.13 -8.80 1.46
N HIS A 170 -16.22 -9.58 0.89
CA HIS A 170 -16.52 -10.95 0.47
C HIS A 170 -16.94 -11.80 1.68
N LYS A 171 -17.92 -12.69 1.51
CA LYS A 171 -18.51 -13.51 2.60
C LYS A 171 -17.47 -14.28 3.42
N SER A 172 -16.40 -14.77 2.78
CA SER A 172 -15.31 -15.48 3.47
C SER A 172 -14.43 -14.58 4.36
N LYS A 173 -14.67 -13.27 4.37
CA LYS A 173 -13.87 -12.27 5.07
C LYS A 173 -14.68 -11.46 6.10
N THR A 174 -15.96 -11.81 6.30
CA THR A 174 -16.88 -11.17 7.25
C THR A 174 -16.33 -11.18 8.68
N ASP A 175 -15.73 -12.28 9.13
CA ASP A 175 -15.17 -12.40 10.49
C ASP A 175 -13.97 -11.48 10.68
N LEU A 176 -13.09 -11.41 9.69
CA LEU A 176 -11.94 -10.50 9.68
C LEU A 176 -12.40 -9.04 9.73
N ALA A 177 -13.36 -8.66 8.89
CA ALA A 177 -13.91 -7.30 8.85
C ALA A 177 -14.59 -6.94 10.18
N THR A 178 -15.36 -7.86 10.77
CA THR A 178 -16.00 -7.70 12.08
C THR A 178 -14.97 -7.50 13.19
N TYR A 179 -13.91 -8.29 13.18
CA TYR A 179 -12.81 -8.17 14.13
C TYR A 179 -12.10 -6.82 14.00
N MET A 180 -11.75 -6.40 12.77
CA MET A 180 -11.06 -5.14 12.53
C MET A 180 -11.92 -3.92 12.91
N TYR A 181 -13.22 -3.95 12.63
CA TYR A 181 -14.15 -2.92 13.11
C TYR A 181 -14.17 -2.85 14.64
N SER A 182 -14.33 -4.00 15.30
CA SER A 182 -14.33 -4.07 16.77
C SER A 182 -13.01 -3.58 17.38
N LEU A 183 -11.89 -3.84 16.71
CA LEU A 183 -10.58 -3.38 17.11
C LEU A 183 -10.44 -1.85 16.98
N LYS A 184 -10.96 -1.26 15.89
CA LYS A 184 -11.04 0.20 15.69
C LYS A 184 -11.83 0.86 16.82
N GLU A 185 -13.01 0.34 17.15
CA GLU A 185 -13.86 0.91 18.20
C GLU A 185 -13.20 0.84 19.59
N LYS A 186 -12.50 -0.26 19.88
CA LYS A 186 -11.89 -0.48 21.21
C LYS A 186 -10.54 0.21 21.39
N LYS A 187 -9.74 0.32 20.32
CA LYS A 187 -8.31 0.70 20.42
C LYS A 187 -7.87 1.73 19.38
N GLY A 188 -8.79 2.25 18.58
CA GLY A 188 -8.50 3.22 17.53
C GLY A 188 -7.88 2.61 16.28
N ILE A 189 -7.72 3.45 15.24
CA ILE A 189 -7.25 3.01 13.92
C ILE A 189 -5.81 2.51 13.92
N GLU A 190 -4.96 3.02 14.83
CA GLU A 190 -3.57 2.59 14.98
C GLU A 190 -3.46 1.11 15.34
N ALA A 191 -4.37 0.61 16.18
CA ALA A 191 -4.41 -0.81 16.53
C ALA A 191 -4.76 -1.69 15.33
N VAL A 192 -5.61 -1.21 14.42
CA VAL A 192 -5.97 -1.92 13.19
C VAL A 192 -4.78 -2.00 12.24
N PHE A 193 -4.03 -0.90 12.09
CA PHE A 193 -2.78 -0.89 11.32
C PHE A 193 -1.74 -1.85 11.91
N SER A 194 -1.54 -1.81 13.24
CA SER A 194 -0.61 -2.70 13.94
C SER A 194 -1.02 -4.17 13.84
N PHE A 195 -2.32 -4.47 13.87
CA PHE A 195 -2.85 -5.80 13.60
C PHE A 195 -2.51 -6.24 12.17
N SER A 196 -2.78 -5.43 11.15
CA SER A 196 -2.45 -5.79 9.76
C SER A 196 -0.96 -6.02 9.53
N ALA A 197 -0.09 -5.23 10.18
CA ALA A 197 1.35 -5.43 10.17
C ALA A 197 1.77 -6.78 10.78
N THR A 198 1.15 -7.16 11.89
CA THR A 198 1.38 -8.45 12.54
C THR A 198 0.94 -9.61 11.64
N GLU A 199 -0.20 -9.46 10.98
CA GLU A 199 -0.76 -10.47 10.09
C GLU A 199 0.08 -10.67 8.82
N LEU A 200 0.63 -9.60 8.24
CA LEU A 200 1.57 -9.71 7.11
C LEU A 200 2.78 -10.56 7.52
N LYS A 201 3.38 -10.26 8.68
CA LYS A 201 4.52 -11.02 9.20
C LYS A 201 4.17 -12.47 9.51
N ARG A 202 3.00 -12.70 10.10
CA ARG A 202 2.49 -14.05 10.37
C ARG A 202 2.38 -14.84 9.07
N CYS A 203 1.76 -14.26 8.05
CA CYS A 203 1.60 -14.89 6.73
C CYS A 203 2.93 -15.30 6.12
N MET A 204 3.90 -14.40 6.04
CA MET A 204 5.21 -14.70 5.42
C MET A 204 5.99 -15.80 6.15
N ASN A 205 5.79 -15.92 7.47
CA ASN A 205 6.45 -16.94 8.29
C ASN A 205 5.78 -18.32 8.21
N GLN A 206 4.62 -18.45 7.58
CA GLN A 206 3.95 -19.76 7.39
C GLN A 206 4.74 -20.71 6.47
N SER A 207 5.69 -20.20 5.68
CA SER A 207 6.67 -21.03 4.94
C SER A 207 7.48 -21.97 5.82
N LYS A 208 7.59 -21.71 7.13
CA LYS A 208 8.33 -22.56 8.07
C LYS A 208 7.53 -23.75 8.58
N ALA A 209 6.23 -23.83 8.29
CA ALA A 209 5.32 -24.82 8.87
C ALA A 209 4.80 -25.89 7.89
N ALA A 210 5.11 -25.79 6.59
CA ALA A 210 4.69 -26.77 5.60
C ALA A 210 5.91 -27.51 5.03
N PRO A 211 6.09 -28.82 5.31
CA PRO A 211 6.97 -29.64 4.49
C PRO A 211 6.39 -29.70 3.09
N LEU A 212 7.22 -29.41 2.09
CA LEU A 212 6.92 -29.68 0.68
C LEU A 212 6.84 -31.19 0.48
N THR A 213 5.70 -31.79 0.80
CA THR A 213 5.37 -33.15 0.40
C THR A 213 4.02 -33.11 -0.28
N GLN A 214 4.03 -32.95 -1.60
CA GLN A 214 3.15 -33.71 -2.48
C GLN A 214 3.98 -34.06 -3.72
N ASN A 215 4.56 -35.26 -3.68
CA ASN A 215 4.92 -35.99 -4.88
C ASN A 215 3.62 -36.26 -5.65
N GLU A 216 3.56 -35.81 -6.90
CA GLU A 216 2.71 -36.42 -7.92
C GLU A 216 3.38 -37.71 -8.41
#